data_AF-A0A941LMT1-F1
#
_entry.id   AF-A0A941LMT1-F1
#
_cell.length_a   1.000
_cell.length_b   1.000
_cell.length_c   1.000
_cell.angle_alpha   90.00
_cell.angle_beta   90.00
_cell.angle_gamma   90.00
#
_symmetry.space_group_name_H-M   'P 1'
#
loop_
_entity.id
_entity.type
_entity.pdbx_description
1 polymer ?
#
loop_
_entity_poly.entity_id
_entity_poly.type
_entity_poly.pdbx_seq_one_letter_code
_entity_poly.pdbx_strand_id
1 'polypeptide(L)'
;MTQAQLAAKRIRERGYRQQDPEKIREQTRERNIRYRATHAERVKQNRAASSRKRHKEHPEGRQHHHLKNRYRIGLATYNGMLDAQGHVCAICAAPDMVNGKRLAVDHDHKTGQVRGLLCTRCNIALGHFGDDVEKLRRAAEFLREYGLDRQS
;
A
#
# COMPACT_ATOMS: atom_id res chain seq x y z
N MET A 1 -16.04 43.80 -14.84
CA MET A 1 -17.30 43.00 -14.90
C MET A 1 -18.03 43.15 -13.58
N THR A 2 -19.33 43.35 -13.60
CA THR A 2 -20.17 43.50 -12.40
C THR A 2 -20.53 42.15 -11.78
N GLN A 3 -20.91 42.14 -10.51
CA GLN A 3 -21.38 40.95 -9.78
C GLN A 3 -22.53 40.23 -10.52
N ALA A 4 -23.47 40.98 -11.10
CA ALA A 4 -24.56 40.46 -11.91
C ALA A 4 -24.08 39.78 -13.21
N GLN A 5 -23.07 40.34 -13.87
CA GLN A 5 -22.48 39.76 -15.07
C GLN A 5 -21.75 38.43 -14.79
N LEU A 6 -21.11 38.30 -13.61
CA LEU A 6 -20.46 37.06 -13.19
C LEU A 6 -21.47 35.96 -12.83
N ALA A 7 -22.57 36.32 -12.17
CA ALA A 7 -23.65 35.38 -11.86
C ALA A 7 -24.33 34.83 -13.13
N ALA A 8 -24.67 35.70 -14.09
CA ALA A 8 -25.26 35.30 -15.36
C ALA A 8 -24.31 34.45 -16.23
N LYS A 9 -23.00 34.67 -16.14
CA LYS A 9 -21.99 33.82 -16.79
C LYS A 9 -21.98 32.40 -16.19
N ARG A 10 -21.98 32.29 -14.86
CA ARG A 10 -21.98 30.99 -14.15
C ARG A 10 -23.22 30.16 -14.42
N ILE A 11 -24.41 30.78 -14.49
CA ILE A 11 -25.67 30.08 -14.81
C ILE A 11 -25.63 29.51 -16.23
N ARG A 12 -25.18 30.30 -17.22
CA ARG A 12 -25.03 29.84 -18.61
C ARG A 12 -24.01 28.71 -18.76
N GLU A 13 -22.86 28.82 -18.10
CA GLU A 13 -21.83 27.77 -18.11
C GLU A 13 -22.32 26.46 -17.47
N ARG A 14 -23.17 26.54 -16.44
CA ARG A 14 -23.75 25.37 -15.77
C ARG A 14 -24.81 24.69 -16.64
N GLY A 15 -25.68 25.47 -17.30
CA GLY A 15 -26.66 24.95 -18.26
C GLY A 15 -26.02 24.28 -19.49
N TYR A 16 -24.97 24.89 -20.06
CA TYR A 16 -24.21 24.33 -21.19
C TYR A 16 -23.57 22.98 -20.86
N ARG A 17 -23.05 22.80 -19.64
CA ARG A 17 -22.46 21.52 -19.19
C ARG A 17 -23.48 20.41 -18.97
N GLN A 18 -24.75 20.76 -18.76
CA GLN A 18 -25.84 19.81 -18.52
C GLN A 18 -26.53 19.37 -19.82
N GLN A 19 -26.48 20.19 -20.87
CA GLN A 19 -27.13 19.92 -22.16
C GLN A 19 -26.48 18.80 -22.97
N ASP A 20 -25.14 18.69 -22.93
CA ASP A 20 -24.41 17.61 -23.61
C ASP A 20 -23.18 17.16 -22.81
N PRO A 21 -23.38 16.37 -21.74
CA PRO A 21 -22.31 15.94 -20.86
C PRO A 21 -21.28 15.04 -21.54
N GLU A 22 -21.64 14.35 -22.62
CA GLU A 22 -20.74 13.47 -23.38
C GLU A 22 -19.76 14.29 -24.21
N LYS A 23 -20.26 15.24 -25.00
CA LYS A 23 -19.41 16.15 -25.77
C LYS A 23 -18.45 16.94 -24.88
N ILE A 24 -18.89 17.38 -23.70
CA ILE A 24 -18.02 18.08 -22.74
C ILE A 24 -16.94 17.15 -22.17
N ARG A 25 -17.28 15.88 -21.89
CA ARG A 25 -16.30 14.87 -21.45
C ARG A 25 -15.28 14.58 -22.54
N GLU A 26 -15.72 14.43 -23.78
CA GLU A 26 -14.87 14.20 -24.95
C GLU A 26 -13.93 15.37 -25.22
N GLN A 27 -14.45 16.59 -25.33
CA GLN A 27 -13.64 17.81 -25.50
C GLN A 27 -12.64 17.98 -24.36
N THR A 28 -13.05 17.67 -23.13
CA THR A 28 -12.14 17.70 -21.97
C THR A 28 -11.04 16.66 -22.09
N ARG A 29 -11.36 15.43 -22.54
CA ARG A 29 -10.40 14.35 -22.77
C ARG A 29 -9.39 14.74 -23.84
N GLU A 30 -9.84 15.22 -24.99
CA GLU A 30 -8.98 15.66 -26.10
C GLU A 30 -8.04 16.79 -25.68
N ARG A 31 -8.58 17.82 -25.01
CA ARG A 31 -7.77 18.92 -24.45
C ARG A 31 -6.71 18.39 -23.50
N ASN A 32 -7.06 17.47 -22.61
CA ASN A 32 -6.14 16.91 -21.63
C ASN A 32 -5.05 16.06 -22.30
N ILE A 33 -5.39 15.29 -23.34
CA ILE A 33 -4.42 14.52 -24.14
C ILE A 33 -3.42 15.49 -24.80
N ARG A 34 -3.93 16.50 -25.51
CA ARG A 34 -3.10 17.52 -26.18
C ARG A 34 -2.21 18.26 -25.20
N TYR A 35 -2.75 18.65 -24.05
CA TYR A 35 -1.99 19.31 -22.99
C TYR A 35 -0.85 18.42 -22.47
N ARG A 36 -1.12 17.14 -22.22
CA ARG A 36 -0.08 16.19 -21.75
C ARG A 36 1.00 15.96 -22.80
N ALA A 37 0.66 15.92 -24.09
CA ALA A 37 1.62 15.76 -25.17
C ALA A 37 2.51 17.01 -25.33
N THR A 38 1.90 18.20 -25.35
CA THR A 38 2.60 19.48 -25.56
C THR A 38 3.36 19.99 -24.34
N HIS A 39 3.01 19.51 -23.14
CA HIS A 39 3.61 19.95 -21.87
C HIS A 39 4.11 18.77 -21.03
N ALA A 40 4.68 17.75 -21.68
CA ALA A 40 5.12 16.52 -21.02
C ALA A 40 6.07 16.79 -19.84
N GLU A 41 7.05 17.68 -20.02
CA GLU A 41 8.03 18.01 -18.98
C GLU A 41 7.39 18.75 -17.79
N ARG A 42 6.53 19.75 -18.04
CA ARG A 42 5.78 20.43 -16.96
C ARG A 42 4.89 19.45 -16.20
N VAL A 43 4.22 18.54 -16.91
CA VAL A 43 3.40 17.50 -16.27
C VAL A 43 4.26 16.58 -15.41
N LYS A 44 5.44 16.18 -15.89
CA LYS A 44 6.41 15.36 -15.14
C LYS A 44 6.88 16.08 -13.87
N GLN A 45 7.28 17.35 -13.98
CA GLN A 45 7.71 18.17 -12.84
C GLN A 45 6.59 18.36 -11.82
N ASN A 46 5.38 18.70 -12.26
CA ASN A 46 4.22 18.87 -11.38
C ASN A 46 3.85 17.56 -10.68
N ARG A 47 3.94 16.41 -11.36
CA ARG A 47 3.72 15.09 -10.76
C ARG A 47 4.79 14.77 -9.72
N ALA A 48 6.06 15.05 -10.01
CA ALA A 48 7.15 14.86 -9.06
C ALA A 48 6.96 15.74 -7.81
N ALA A 49 6.65 17.02 -7.98
CA ALA A 49 6.37 17.95 -6.89
C ALA A 49 5.17 17.51 -6.05
N SER A 50 4.07 17.11 -6.69
CA SER A 50 2.86 16.61 -6.02
C SER A 50 3.11 15.31 -5.25
N SER A 51 3.91 14.40 -5.83
CA SER A 51 4.31 13.15 -5.18
C SER A 51 5.18 13.41 -3.94
N ARG A 52 6.17 14.30 -4.05
CA ARG A 52 7.01 14.73 -2.92
C ARG A 52 6.18 15.36 -1.80
N LYS A 53 5.27 16.28 -2.15
CA LYS A 53 4.35 16.92 -1.20
C LYS A 53 3.50 15.87 -0.48
N ARG A 54 2.89 14.94 -1.22
CA ARG A 54 2.09 13.85 -0.65
C ARG A 54 2.90 12.94 0.27
N HIS A 55 4.13 12.59 -0.10
CA HIS A 55 5.00 11.79 0.76
C HIS A 55 5.39 12.50 2.05
N LYS A 56 5.50 13.83 2.04
CA LYS A 56 5.77 14.64 3.22
C LYS A 56 4.53 14.80 4.11
N GLU A 57 3.36 15.07 3.53
CA GLU A 57 2.11 15.33 4.25
C GLU A 57 1.41 14.07 4.75
N HIS A 58 1.58 12.95 4.05
CA HIS A 58 0.92 11.67 4.35
C HIS A 58 1.94 10.52 4.27
N PRO A 59 2.90 10.45 5.19
CA PRO A 59 3.91 9.39 5.21
C PRO A 59 3.27 8.00 5.31
N GLU A 60 2.17 7.86 6.06
CA GLU A 60 1.40 6.63 6.20
C GLU A 60 0.61 6.26 4.94
N GLY A 61 0.39 7.19 4.00
CA GLY A 61 -0.37 6.95 2.78
C GLY A 61 0.25 5.85 1.90
N ARG A 62 1.59 5.75 1.88
CA ARG A 62 2.29 4.68 1.16
C ARG A 62 2.04 3.32 1.82
N GLN A 63 2.09 3.27 3.15
CA GLN A 63 1.84 2.05 3.91
C GLN A 63 0.38 1.61 3.78
N HIS A 64 -0.57 2.53 3.96
CA HIS A 64 -1.98 2.24 3.80
C HIS A 64 -2.31 1.69 2.40
N HIS A 65 -1.76 2.29 1.35
CA HIS A 65 -1.93 1.80 -0.01
C HIS A 65 -1.30 0.41 -0.22
N HIS A 66 -0.11 0.17 0.33
CA HIS A 66 0.54 -1.15 0.28
C HIS A 66 -0.32 -2.22 0.97
N LEU A 67 -0.79 -1.94 2.18
CA LEU A 67 -1.63 -2.84 2.96
C LEU A 67 -2.94 -3.18 2.24
N LYS A 68 -3.62 -2.13 1.75
CA LYS A 68 -4.89 -2.27 1.05
C LYS A 68 -4.76 -3.06 -0.24
N ASN A 69 -3.76 -2.78 -1.07
CA ASN A 69 -3.66 -3.41 -2.37
C ASN A 69 -3.15 -4.84 -2.31
N ARG A 70 -2.20 -5.12 -1.40
CA ARG A 70 -1.56 -6.44 -1.32
C ARG A 70 -2.32 -7.41 -0.43
N TYR A 71 -2.88 -6.91 0.68
CA TYR A 71 -3.46 -7.75 1.73
C TYR A 71 -4.94 -7.45 1.98
N ARG A 72 -5.53 -6.46 1.27
CA ARG A 72 -6.94 -6.05 1.43
C ARG A 72 -7.30 -5.62 2.86
N ILE A 73 -6.31 -5.18 3.64
CA ILE A 73 -6.51 -4.64 4.99
C ILE A 73 -6.15 -3.15 5.07
N GLY A 74 -6.79 -2.45 6.01
CA GLY A 74 -6.46 -1.07 6.34
C GLY A 74 -5.35 -0.96 7.39
N LEU A 75 -4.85 0.26 7.60
CA LEU A 75 -3.87 0.53 8.66
C LEU A 75 -4.43 0.21 10.05
N ALA A 76 -5.73 0.48 10.29
CA ALA A 76 -6.39 0.17 11.56
C ALA A 76 -6.40 -1.34 11.84
N THR A 77 -6.72 -2.17 10.84
CA THR A 77 -6.66 -3.64 10.96
C THR A 77 -5.26 -4.13 11.26
N TYR A 78 -4.25 -3.60 10.55
CA TYR A 78 -2.86 -3.93 10.82
C TYR A 78 -2.45 -3.59 12.26
N ASN A 79 -2.80 -2.39 12.74
CA ASN A 79 -2.48 -1.98 14.11
C ASN A 79 -3.21 -2.85 15.13
N GLY A 80 -4.48 -3.20 14.91
CA GLY A 80 -5.20 -4.13 15.79
C GLY A 80 -4.57 -5.51 15.85
N MET A 81 -4.03 -6.03 14.74
CA MET A 81 -3.24 -7.27 14.73
C MET A 81 -1.94 -7.11 15.51
N LEU A 82 -1.26 -5.96 15.38
CA LEU A 82 -0.02 -5.66 16.09
C LEU A 82 -0.24 -5.63 17.60
N ASP A 83 -1.30 -4.96 18.04
CA ASP A 83 -1.69 -4.86 19.44
C ASP A 83 -2.08 -6.24 20.01
N ALA A 84 -2.88 -7.01 19.26
CA ALA A 84 -3.26 -8.37 19.63
C ALA A 84 -2.07 -9.33 19.73
N GLN A 85 -1.00 -9.09 18.97
CA GLN A 85 0.26 -9.83 19.05
C GLN A 85 1.23 -9.29 20.10
N GLY A 86 0.87 -8.26 20.87
CA GLY A 86 1.76 -7.66 21.87
C GLY A 86 3.01 -6.99 21.25
N HIS A 87 2.88 -6.46 20.04
CA HIS A 87 3.97 -5.82 19.29
C HIS A 87 5.18 -6.73 19.03
N VAL A 88 4.97 -8.05 18.91
CA VAL A 88 6.04 -9.02 18.60
C VAL A 88 5.72 -9.91 17.41
N CYS A 89 6.77 -10.45 16.79
CA CYS A 89 6.69 -11.48 15.76
C CYS A 89 5.98 -12.72 16.31
N ALA A 90 4.96 -13.21 15.59
CA ALA A 90 4.18 -14.38 16.02
C ALA A 90 4.98 -15.70 16.08
N ILE A 91 6.18 -15.76 15.49
CA ILE A 91 7.04 -16.97 15.48
C ILE A 91 8.17 -16.87 16.50
N CYS A 92 8.98 -15.81 16.44
CA CYS A 92 10.19 -15.71 17.25
C CYS A 92 10.10 -14.72 18.42
N ALA A 93 8.92 -14.11 18.64
CA ALA A 93 8.68 -13.09 19.67
C ALA A 93 9.61 -11.85 19.60
N ALA A 94 10.36 -11.67 18.51
CA ALA A 94 11.16 -10.46 18.32
C ALA A 94 10.24 -9.23 18.20
N PRO A 95 10.58 -8.10 18.83
CA PRO A 95 9.73 -6.91 18.82
C PRO A 95 9.54 -6.33 17.43
N ASP A 96 8.46 -5.57 17.26
CA ASP A 96 8.29 -4.68 16.11
C ASP A 96 9.44 -3.66 16.07
N MET A 97 9.76 -3.16 14.87
CA MET A 97 10.82 -2.17 14.66
C MET A 97 12.26 -2.65 14.90
N VAL A 98 12.53 -3.96 14.89
CA VAL A 98 13.90 -4.49 14.84
C VAL A 98 14.62 -3.92 13.61
N ASN A 99 15.71 -3.19 13.83
CA ASN A 99 16.46 -2.43 12.80
C ASN A 99 15.59 -1.42 12.03
N GLY A 100 14.60 -0.80 12.68
CA GLY A 100 13.72 0.19 12.08
C GLY A 100 12.69 -0.37 11.09
N LYS A 101 12.50 -1.70 11.05
CA LYS A 101 11.54 -2.36 10.16
C LYS A 101 10.33 -2.85 10.92
N ARG A 102 9.15 -2.49 10.41
CA ARG A 102 7.88 -3.03 10.90
C ARG A 102 7.74 -4.52 10.60
N LEU A 103 6.95 -5.24 11.40
CA LEU A 103 6.56 -6.62 11.11
C LEU A 103 5.82 -6.70 9.77
N ALA A 104 6.18 -7.69 8.96
CA ALA A 104 5.56 -7.98 7.68
C ALA A 104 4.24 -8.71 7.88
N VAL A 105 3.26 -8.44 7.00
CA VAL A 105 2.01 -9.19 6.94
C VAL A 105 2.29 -10.53 6.26
N ASP A 106 2.11 -11.60 7.02
CA ASP A 106 2.14 -12.97 6.53
C ASP A 106 0.73 -13.39 6.08
N HIS A 107 0.67 -14.10 4.94
CA HIS A 107 -0.58 -14.47 4.29
C HIS A 107 -0.40 -15.78 3.53
N ASP A 108 -1.47 -16.55 3.44
CA ASP A 108 -1.49 -17.75 2.61
C ASP A 108 -1.47 -17.34 1.13
N HIS A 109 -0.49 -17.88 0.38
CA HIS A 109 -0.27 -17.52 -1.02
C HIS A 109 -1.33 -18.07 -1.98
N LYS A 110 -2.21 -18.98 -1.54
CA LYS A 110 -3.29 -19.56 -2.37
C LYS A 110 -4.60 -18.80 -2.22
N THR A 111 -4.94 -18.43 -0.98
CA THR A 111 -6.22 -17.81 -0.61
C THR A 111 -6.11 -16.30 -0.40
N GLY A 112 -4.90 -15.80 -0.13
CA GLY A 112 -4.67 -14.42 0.30
C GLY A 112 -5.11 -14.14 1.73
N GLN A 113 -5.49 -15.15 2.51
CA GLN A 113 -5.91 -14.97 3.90
C GLN A 113 -4.70 -14.57 4.76
N VAL A 114 -4.83 -13.48 5.50
CA VAL A 114 -3.82 -13.00 6.44
C VAL A 114 -3.73 -13.96 7.62
N ARG A 115 -2.51 -14.41 7.95
CA ARG A 115 -2.22 -15.32 9.07
C ARG A 115 -1.78 -14.55 10.32
N GLY A 116 -0.87 -13.58 10.16
CA GLY A 116 -0.34 -12.79 11.26
C GLY A 116 0.77 -11.82 10.84
N LEU A 117 1.46 -11.25 11.81
CA LEU A 117 2.61 -10.36 11.61
C LEU A 117 3.91 -11.05 12.02
N LEU A 118 4.88 -11.07 11.10
CA LEU A 118 6.16 -11.74 11.26
C LEU A 118 7.33 -10.78 11.04
N CYS A 119 8.45 -11.00 11.74
CA CYS A 119 9.68 -10.30 11.38
C CYS A 119 10.15 -10.74 9.98
N THR A 120 10.96 -9.91 9.31
CA THR A 120 11.42 -10.22 7.93
C THR A 120 12.11 -11.58 7.83
N ARG A 121 12.89 -11.96 8.86
CA ARG A 121 13.63 -13.24 8.87
C ARG A 121 12.69 -14.44 8.90
N CYS A 122 11.73 -14.44 9.83
CA CYS A 122 10.74 -15.51 9.95
C CYS A 122 9.87 -15.61 8.69
N ASN A 123 9.41 -14.47 8.16
CA ASN A 123 8.57 -14.45 6.96
C ASN A 123 9.30 -15.03 5.73
N ILE A 124 10.57 -14.67 5.54
CA ILE A 124 11.40 -15.22 4.45
C ILE A 124 11.68 -16.72 4.67
N ALA A 125 11.95 -17.13 5.91
CA ALA A 125 12.19 -18.53 6.24
C ALA A 125 10.99 -19.41 5.87
N LEU A 126 9.77 -19.01 6.24
CA LEU A 126 8.55 -19.72 5.81
C LEU A 126 8.45 -19.85 4.29
N GLY A 127 8.72 -18.75 3.57
CA GLY A 127 8.74 -18.75 2.11
C GLY A 127 9.81 -19.68 1.50
N HIS A 128 10.99 -19.79 2.11
CA HIS A 128 12.03 -20.72 1.66
C HIS A 128 11.64 -22.19 1.82
N PHE A 129 10.84 -22.51 2.83
CA PHE A 129 10.23 -23.83 2.96
C PHE A 129 8.97 -23.99 2.09
N GLY A 130 8.56 -22.96 1.35
CA GLY A 130 7.40 -22.99 0.47
C GLY A 130 6.08 -23.08 1.22
N ASP A 131 6.01 -22.53 2.43
CA ASP A 131 4.86 -22.66 3.35
C ASP A 131 4.46 -24.13 3.61
N ASP A 132 5.40 -25.07 3.47
CA ASP A 132 5.18 -26.51 3.61
C ASP A 132 5.47 -26.97 5.04
N VAL A 133 4.40 -27.33 5.76
CA VAL A 133 4.44 -27.79 7.15
C VAL A 133 5.33 -29.03 7.31
N GLU A 134 5.31 -29.94 6.34
CA GLU A 134 6.04 -31.19 6.41
C GLU A 134 7.55 -30.96 6.22
N LYS A 135 7.94 -30.04 5.33
CA LYS A 135 9.36 -29.63 5.22
C LYS A 135 9.86 -28.93 6.48
N LEU A 136 9.04 -28.07 7.08
CA LEU A 136 9.38 -27.40 8.35
C LEU A 136 9.56 -28.40 9.49
N ARG A 137 8.68 -29.41 9.59
CA ARG A 137 8.78 -30.49 10.57
C ARG A 137 10.10 -31.26 10.42
N ARG A 138 10.43 -31.70 9.20
CA ARG A 138 11.70 -32.40 8.92
C ARG A 138 12.92 -31.54 9.21
N ALA A 139 12.86 -30.24 8.92
CA ALA A 139 13.96 -29.31 9.24
C ALA A 139 14.18 -29.20 10.76
N ALA A 140 13.09 -29.16 11.55
CA ALA A 140 13.18 -29.17 13.00
C ALA A 140 13.74 -30.50 13.54
N GLU A 141 13.34 -31.64 12.96
CA GLU A 141 13.87 -32.96 13.32
C GLU A 141 15.36 -33.10 13.00
N PHE A 142 15.78 -32.65 11.81
CA PHE A 142 17.19 -32.60 11.42
C PHE A 142 18.02 -31.78 12.43
N LEU A 143 17.51 -30.62 12.88
CA LEU A 143 18.17 -29.82 13.91
C LEU A 143 18.18 -30.50 15.29
N ARG A 144 17.20 -31.34 15.63
CA ARG A 144 17.23 -32.10 16.89
C ARG A 144 18.23 -33.26 16.83
N GLU A 145 18.37 -33.90 15.68
CA GLU A 145 19.28 -35.03 15.49
C GLU A 145 20.74 -34.58 15.37
N TYR A 146 21.00 -33.49 14.64
CA TYR A 146 22.36 -33.01 14.32
C TYR A 146 22.70 -31.65 14.93
N GLY A 147 21.80 -31.06 15.71
CA GLY A 147 22.05 -29.82 16.43
C GLY A 147 23.10 -30.07 17.50
N LEU A 148 24.36 -29.77 17.17
CA LEU A 148 25.40 -29.62 18.17
C LEU A 148 24.88 -28.63 19.21
N ASP A 149 24.77 -29.08 20.46
CA ASP A 149 24.13 -28.38 21.56
C ASP A 149 24.62 -26.93 21.64
N ARG A 150 23.86 -26.00 21.06
CA ARG A 150 24.14 -24.57 21.14
C ARG A 150 23.50 -24.06 22.41
N GLN A 151 23.99 -24.55 23.55
CA GLN A 151 23.75 -23.89 24.81
C GLN A 151 24.38 -22.49 24.69
N SER A 152 23.54 -21.46 24.69
CA SER A 152 23.91 -20.05 24.84
C SER A 152 22.79 -19.36 25.58
#